data_AF-A0A1M7YVB5-F1
#
_entry.id   AF-A0A1M7YVB5-F1
#
_cell.length_a   1.000
_cell.length_b   1.000
_cell.length_c   1.000
_cell.angle_alpha   90.00
_cell.angle_beta   90.00
_cell.angle_gamma   90.00
#
_symmetry.space_group_name_H-M   'P 1'
#
loop_
_entity.id
_entity.type
_entity.pdbx_description
1 polymer ?
#
loop_
_entity_poly.entity_id
_entity_poly.type
_entity_poly.pdbx_seq_one_letter_code
_entity_poly.pdbx_strand_id
1 'polypeptide(L)'
;MFREKCLTSPQLSWDDFPAGTKSFAITVYDPDAPTESGWWHWSAIDIPANIHQLKRGQSISSAGGKEIRNDFGTTAFGGACPPVGHGMHRYQFTIWALPYKNMPVPDTASAALVGYMLNQDALAKSRITATAMRK
;
A
#
# COMPACT_ATOMS: atom_id res chain seq x y z
N MET A 1 0.09 10.33 -20.05
CA MET A 1 1.39 10.69 -19.43
C MET A 1 1.13 11.13 -18.00
N PHE A 2 1.38 10.25 -17.01
CA PHE A 2 1.19 10.57 -15.59
C PHE A 2 2.17 11.69 -15.23
N ARG A 3 1.65 12.85 -14.80
CA ARG A 3 2.52 14.00 -14.46
C ARG A 3 3.34 13.63 -13.22
N GLU A 4 4.65 13.86 -13.28
CA GLU A 4 5.69 13.49 -12.30
C GLU A 4 5.38 13.86 -10.84
N LYS A 5 4.45 14.79 -10.58
CA LYS A 5 4.12 15.29 -9.24
C LYS A 5 3.40 14.31 -8.31
N CYS A 6 2.93 13.14 -8.79
CA CYS A 6 2.14 12.20 -7.97
C CYS A 6 2.85 10.88 -7.65
N LEU A 7 4.15 10.72 -7.94
CA LEU A 7 4.84 9.41 -7.76
C LEU A 7 5.55 9.24 -6.41
N THR A 8 5.48 10.21 -5.52
CA THR A 8 6.17 10.14 -4.22
C THR A 8 5.24 9.62 -3.14
N SER A 9 5.59 8.50 -2.51
CA SER A 9 4.87 7.97 -1.35
C SER A 9 4.90 8.98 -0.18
N PRO A 10 3.82 9.09 0.62
CA PRO A 10 3.81 9.95 1.80
C PRO A 10 4.74 9.42 2.89
N GLN A 11 5.03 10.27 3.88
CA GLN A 11 5.57 9.77 5.15
C GLN A 11 4.46 8.98 5.85
N LEU A 12 4.82 7.85 6.44
CA LEU A 12 3.94 7.01 7.25
C LEU A 12 4.68 6.61 8.51
N SER A 13 3.98 6.58 9.64
CA SER A 13 4.49 6.08 10.92
C SER A 13 3.39 5.32 11.64
N TRP A 14 3.78 4.33 12.40
CA TRP A 14 2.87 3.48 13.15
C TRP A 14 3.54 2.98 14.43
N ASP A 15 2.72 2.80 15.45
CA ASP A 15 3.06 2.35 16.79
C ASP A 15 2.00 1.37 17.31
N ASP A 16 2.12 0.94 18.57
CA ASP A 16 1.14 0.12 19.29
C ASP A 16 0.64 -1.14 18.54
N PHE A 17 1.52 -1.79 17.77
CA PHE A 17 1.20 -3.01 17.02
C PHE A 17 1.27 -4.26 17.93
N PRO A 18 0.50 -5.32 17.62
CA PRO A 18 0.39 -6.49 18.48
C PRO A 18 1.72 -7.22 18.72
N ALA A 19 1.84 -7.84 19.89
CA ALA A 19 2.89 -8.82 20.15
C ALA A 19 2.83 -9.95 19.11
N GLY A 20 4.00 -10.46 18.70
CA GLY A 20 4.11 -11.48 17.66
C GLY A 20 4.19 -10.94 16.23
N THR A 21 4.11 -9.61 16.04
CA THR A 21 4.39 -8.96 14.75
C THR A 21 5.85 -9.22 14.34
N LYS A 22 6.05 -9.76 13.13
CA LYS A 22 7.37 -10.06 12.55
C LYS A 22 7.67 -9.28 11.28
N SER A 23 6.64 -8.80 10.59
CA SER A 23 6.75 -7.83 9.52
C SER A 23 5.50 -6.97 9.41
N PHE A 24 5.60 -5.92 8.60
CA PHE A 24 4.50 -5.08 8.20
C PHE A 24 4.30 -5.15 6.69
N ALA A 25 3.06 -4.85 6.28
CA ALA A 25 2.73 -4.53 4.91
C ALA A 25 1.98 -3.20 4.85
N ILE A 26 2.12 -2.49 3.73
CA ILE A 26 1.40 -1.25 3.44
C ILE A 26 0.66 -1.44 2.13
N THR A 27 -0.63 -1.11 2.13
CA THR A 27 -1.41 -1.04 0.90
C THR A 27 -2.05 0.34 0.73
N VAL A 28 -2.20 0.77 -0.52
CA VAL A 28 -2.95 1.96 -0.89
C VAL A 28 -3.97 1.56 -1.95
N TYR A 29 -5.24 1.76 -1.63
CA TYR A 29 -6.35 1.33 -2.48
C TYR A 29 -7.35 2.47 -2.68
N ASP A 30 -7.78 2.66 -3.92
CA ASP A 30 -8.86 3.55 -4.32
C ASP A 30 -10.11 2.73 -4.67
N PRO A 31 -11.11 2.66 -3.78
CA PRO A 31 -12.36 1.95 -4.07
C PRO A 31 -13.28 2.68 -5.05
N ASP A 32 -13.00 3.96 -5.36
CA ASP A 32 -13.87 4.83 -6.17
C ASP A 32 -13.41 4.87 -7.65
N ALA A 33 -12.28 4.23 -7.97
CA ALA A 33 -11.83 4.07 -9.34
C ALA A 33 -12.83 3.22 -10.18
N PRO A 34 -13.29 3.72 -11.35
CA PRO A 34 -14.35 3.08 -12.14
C PRO A 34 -13.81 1.93 -12.99
N THR A 35 -13.42 0.82 -12.33
CA THR A 35 -12.73 -0.32 -12.95
C THR A 35 -13.32 -1.68 -12.55
N GLU A 36 -14.47 -1.68 -11.87
CA GLU A 36 -15.09 -2.85 -11.20
C GLU A 36 -14.26 -3.47 -10.06
N SER A 37 -13.03 -3.00 -9.86
CA SER A 37 -12.07 -3.58 -8.92
C SER A 37 -11.34 -2.53 -8.08
N GLY A 38 -11.74 -1.26 -8.20
CA GLY A 38 -11.01 -0.13 -7.65
C GLY A 38 -9.59 -0.04 -8.24
N TRP A 39 -8.66 0.53 -7.50
CA TRP A 39 -7.29 0.69 -7.97
C TRP A 39 -6.27 0.51 -6.85
N TRP A 40 -5.38 -0.44 -7.01
CA TRP A 40 -4.20 -0.61 -6.15
C TRP A 40 -3.12 0.38 -6.58
N HIS A 41 -2.90 1.37 -5.72
CA HIS A 41 -1.89 2.41 -5.89
C HIS A 41 -0.52 1.96 -5.36
N TRP A 42 -0.51 1.10 -4.34
CA TRP A 42 0.71 0.60 -3.73
C TRP A 42 0.45 -0.68 -2.96
N SER A 43 1.41 -1.61 -3.00
CA SER A 43 1.44 -2.81 -2.18
C SER A 43 2.90 -3.09 -1.84
N ALA A 44 3.25 -2.90 -0.57
CA ALA A 44 4.58 -3.13 -0.02
C ALA A 44 4.45 -4.18 1.08
N ILE A 45 5.32 -5.19 1.07
CA ILE A 45 5.28 -6.31 2.01
C ILE A 45 6.66 -6.56 2.61
N ASP A 46 6.69 -7.41 3.63
CA ASP A 46 7.90 -7.90 4.28
C ASP A 46 8.77 -6.80 4.91
N ILE A 47 8.15 -5.66 5.26
CA ILE A 47 8.83 -4.58 5.98
C ILE A 47 9.18 -5.09 7.38
N PRO A 48 10.45 -5.15 7.79
CA PRO A 48 10.85 -5.72 9.07
C PRO A 48 10.16 -5.07 10.29
N ALA A 49 9.83 -5.87 11.30
CA ALA A 49 9.09 -5.40 12.48
C ALA A 49 9.83 -4.33 13.33
N ASN A 50 11.12 -4.10 13.12
CA ASN A 50 11.86 -3.00 13.76
C ASN A 50 11.73 -1.66 13.01
N ILE A 51 11.02 -1.63 11.89
CA ILE A 51 10.70 -0.41 11.15
C ILE A 51 9.30 0.06 11.56
N HIS A 52 9.24 1.29 12.08
CA HIS A 52 8.01 1.92 12.58
C HIS A 52 7.64 3.19 11.82
N GLN A 53 8.42 3.52 10.79
CA GLN A 53 8.18 4.66 9.93
C GLN A 53 8.83 4.48 8.57
N LEU A 54 8.23 5.12 7.57
CA LEU A 54 8.82 5.37 6.27
C LEU A 54 8.85 6.88 6.03
N LYS A 55 10.02 7.39 5.66
CA LYS A 55 10.15 8.78 5.20
C LYS A 55 9.42 8.94 3.87
N ARG A 56 9.00 10.17 3.57
CA ARG A 56 8.40 10.50 2.27
C ARG A 56 9.31 10.04 1.13
N GLY A 57 8.79 9.25 0.20
CA GLY A 57 9.54 8.72 -0.94
C GLY A 57 10.65 7.71 -0.59
N GLN A 58 10.67 7.18 0.64
CA GLN A 58 11.64 6.14 1.01
C GLN A 58 11.41 4.89 0.18
N SER A 59 12.48 4.33 -0.37
CA SER A 59 12.46 3.03 -1.04
C SER A 59 12.15 1.92 -0.04
N ILE A 60 11.26 1.00 -0.42
CA ILE A 60 10.90 -0.14 0.43
C ILE A 60 12.05 -1.15 0.54
N SER A 61 12.84 -1.33 -0.52
CA SER A 61 13.99 -2.23 -0.48
C SER A 61 15.07 -1.72 0.49
N SER A 62 15.26 -0.40 0.61
CA SER A 62 16.17 0.15 1.63
C SER A 62 15.63 0.04 3.06
N ALA A 63 14.31 -0.13 3.22
CA ALA A 63 13.68 -0.50 4.49
C ALA A 63 13.70 -2.01 4.76
N GLY A 64 14.19 -2.84 3.82
CA GLY A 64 14.27 -4.30 3.96
C GLY A 64 13.01 -5.07 3.54
N GLY A 65 12.04 -4.41 2.91
CA GLY A 65 10.84 -5.04 2.34
C GLY A 65 10.90 -5.17 0.82
N LYS A 66 9.77 -5.52 0.20
CA LYS A 66 9.61 -5.53 -1.26
C LYS A 66 8.28 -4.92 -1.72
N GLU A 67 8.26 -4.43 -2.95
CA GLU A 67 7.07 -3.86 -3.59
C GLU A 67 6.47 -4.84 -4.60
N ILE A 68 5.15 -4.91 -4.61
CA ILE A 68 4.36 -5.75 -5.49
C ILE A 68 3.78 -4.89 -6.61
N ARG A 69 3.64 -5.50 -7.79
CA ARG A 69 3.13 -4.80 -8.98
C ARG A 69 1.72 -4.23 -8.69
N ASN A 70 1.56 -2.94 -8.94
CA ASN A 70 0.33 -2.19 -8.78
C ASN A 70 -0.48 -2.13 -10.10
N ASP A 71 -1.66 -1.49 -10.09
CA ASP A 71 -2.54 -1.45 -11.26
C ASP A 71 -2.07 -0.47 -12.35
N PHE A 72 -1.07 0.38 -12.05
CA PHE A 72 -0.32 1.11 -13.08
C PHE A 72 0.67 0.21 -13.84
N GLY A 73 0.81 -1.06 -13.42
CA GLY A 73 1.75 -2.00 -14.00
C GLY A 73 3.20 -1.86 -13.50
N THR A 74 3.41 -1.11 -12.41
CA THR A 74 4.74 -0.77 -11.86
C THR A 74 4.94 -1.33 -10.45
N THR A 75 6.18 -1.50 -10.00
CA THR A 75 6.54 -1.86 -8.61
C THR A 75 7.01 -0.63 -7.84
N ALA A 76 6.09 0.32 -7.66
CA ALA A 76 6.33 1.56 -6.94
C ALA A 76 4.99 2.13 -6.42
N PHE A 77 5.03 3.15 -5.57
CA PHE A 77 3.85 3.95 -5.27
C PHE A 77 3.42 4.76 -6.51
N GLY A 78 2.15 4.63 -6.93
CA GLY A 78 1.52 5.55 -7.85
C GLY A 78 0.49 6.40 -7.11
N GLY A 79 0.56 7.73 -7.17
CA GLY A 79 -0.36 8.60 -6.43
C GLY A 79 -1.71 8.83 -7.09
N ALA A 80 -2.50 9.69 -6.46
CA ALA A 80 -3.84 10.03 -6.87
C ALA A 80 -3.87 10.68 -8.27
N CYS A 81 -4.69 10.13 -9.17
CA CYS A 81 -4.92 10.68 -10.50
C CYS A 81 -6.36 10.39 -10.97
N PRO A 82 -7.39 10.84 -10.21
CA PRO A 82 -8.78 10.52 -10.56
C PRO A 82 -9.18 11.14 -11.91
N PRO A 83 -10.20 10.61 -12.61
CA PRO A 83 -10.69 11.22 -13.84
C PRO A 83 -11.27 12.62 -13.57
N VAL A 84 -11.15 13.52 -14.54
CA VAL A 84 -11.70 14.89 -14.43
C VAL A 84 -13.23 14.80 -14.35
N GLY A 85 -13.83 15.48 -13.37
CA GLY A 85 -15.29 15.53 -13.20
C GLY A 85 -15.93 14.28 -12.59
N HIS A 86 -15.15 13.25 -12.25
CA HIS A 86 -15.69 12.00 -11.66
C HIS A 86 -16.03 12.11 -10.17
N GLY A 87 -15.73 13.26 -9.56
CA GLY A 87 -15.97 13.52 -8.14
C GLY A 87 -14.76 13.23 -7.26
N MET A 88 -15.03 13.02 -5.98
CA MET A 88 -14.02 12.76 -4.96
C MET A 88 -13.71 11.27 -4.86
N HIS A 89 -12.42 10.93 -4.93
CA HIS A 89 -11.93 9.57 -4.70
C HIS A 89 -11.28 9.47 -3.33
N ARG A 90 -11.39 8.30 -2.70
CA ARG A 90 -10.76 7.93 -1.43
C ARG A 90 -9.49 7.14 -1.71
N TYR A 91 -8.43 7.43 -0.98
CA TYR A 91 -7.16 6.72 -1.03
C TYR A 91 -6.91 6.13 0.35
N GLN A 92 -7.11 4.82 0.48
CA GLN A 92 -7.05 4.10 1.74
C GLN A 92 -5.64 3.58 1.98
N PHE A 93 -4.86 4.28 2.80
CA PHE A 93 -3.55 3.83 3.25
C PHE A 93 -3.74 2.91 4.44
N THR A 94 -3.42 1.63 4.29
CA THR A 94 -3.59 0.61 5.32
C THR A 94 -2.23 0.02 5.70
N ILE A 95 -1.90 0.04 6.99
CA ILE A 95 -0.77 -0.70 7.57
C ILE A 95 -1.30 -2.02 8.14
N TRP A 96 -0.57 -3.11 7.94
CA TRP A 96 -0.93 -4.46 8.35
C TRP A 96 0.22 -5.05 9.17
N ALA A 97 -0.09 -5.65 10.31
CA ALA A 97 0.89 -6.34 11.16
C ALA A 97 0.80 -7.85 10.95
N LEU A 98 1.91 -8.52 10.62
CA LEU A 98 1.93 -9.92 10.17
C LEU A 98 2.74 -10.83 11.11
N PRO A 99 2.33 -12.11 11.28
CA PRO A 99 2.98 -13.06 12.19
C PRO A 99 4.21 -13.77 11.60
N TYR A 100 4.60 -13.43 10.37
CA TYR A 100 5.75 -13.98 9.64
C TYR A 100 6.66 -12.89 9.10
N LYS A 101 7.93 -13.22 8.86
CA LYS A 101 8.90 -12.25 8.29
C LYS A 101 8.65 -12.00 6.81
N ASN A 102 8.44 -13.08 6.05
CA ASN A 102 8.23 -13.04 4.61
C ASN A 102 6.87 -13.65 4.28
N MET A 103 6.08 -12.96 3.48
CA MET A 103 4.79 -13.43 3.01
C MET A 103 4.97 -14.57 1.99
N PRO A 104 4.24 -15.68 2.12
CA PRO A 104 4.38 -16.83 1.23
C PRO A 104 3.61 -16.62 -0.08
N VAL A 105 4.01 -15.61 -0.86
CA VAL A 105 3.47 -15.30 -2.18
C VAL A 105 4.57 -15.36 -3.24
N PRO A 106 4.26 -15.77 -4.48
CA PRO A 106 5.24 -15.72 -5.57
C PRO A 106 5.62 -14.28 -5.89
N ASP A 107 6.78 -14.05 -6.48
CA ASP A 107 7.22 -12.69 -6.88
C ASP A 107 6.34 -12.09 -7.98
N THR A 108 5.53 -12.90 -8.65
CA THR A 108 4.52 -12.50 -9.64
C THR A 108 3.14 -12.24 -9.05
N ALA A 109 3.00 -12.26 -7.72
CA ALA A 109 1.72 -12.06 -7.05
C ALA A 109 1.08 -10.72 -7.44
N SER A 110 -0.25 -10.73 -7.61
CA SER A 110 -1.02 -9.51 -7.75
C SER A 110 -1.26 -8.84 -6.40
N ALA A 111 -1.55 -7.54 -6.41
CA ALA A 111 -1.99 -6.85 -5.22
C ALA A 111 -3.28 -7.47 -4.61
N ALA A 112 -4.14 -8.08 -5.44
CA ALA A 112 -5.31 -8.81 -4.98
C ALA A 112 -4.95 -10.09 -4.21
N LEU A 113 -3.99 -10.88 -4.68
CA LEU A 113 -3.50 -12.06 -3.95
C LEU A 113 -2.85 -11.66 -2.62
N VAL A 114 -2.06 -10.59 -2.62
CA VAL A 114 -1.51 -10.02 -1.37
C VAL A 114 -2.64 -9.58 -0.44
N GLY A 115 -3.64 -8.88 -0.96
CA GLY A 115 -4.82 -8.47 -0.21
C GLY A 115 -5.59 -9.65 0.41
N TYR A 116 -5.70 -10.78 -0.30
CA TYR A 116 -6.28 -12.01 0.24
C TYR A 116 -5.46 -12.51 1.45
N MET A 117 -4.15 -12.67 1.30
CA MET A 117 -3.26 -13.14 2.37
C MET A 117 -3.26 -12.21 3.58
N LEU A 118 -3.25 -10.89 3.35
CA LEU A 118 -3.30 -9.89 4.41
C LEU A 118 -4.58 -9.98 5.24
N ASN A 119 -5.73 -10.19 4.60
CA ASN A 119 -6.98 -10.33 5.35
C ASN A 119 -7.09 -11.68 6.09
N GLN A 120 -6.40 -12.71 5.61
CA GLN A 120 -6.38 -14.01 6.25
C GLN A 120 -5.47 -14.04 7.49
N ASP A 121 -4.28 -13.44 7.40
CA ASP A 121 -3.20 -13.71 8.35
C ASP A 121 -2.84 -12.53 9.27
N ALA A 122 -3.24 -11.29 8.94
CA ALA A 122 -2.82 -10.12 9.72
C ALA A 122 -3.33 -10.16 11.16
N LEU A 123 -2.43 -9.89 12.10
CA LEU A 123 -2.72 -9.77 13.53
C LEU A 123 -3.56 -8.53 13.83
N ALA A 124 -3.32 -7.45 13.08
CA ALA A 124 -4.07 -6.21 13.14
C ALA A 124 -3.88 -5.41 11.85
N LYS A 125 -4.77 -4.44 11.62
CA LYS A 125 -4.63 -3.43 10.58
C LYS A 125 -5.17 -2.09 11.04
N SER A 126 -4.56 -1.01 10.56
CA SER A 126 -5.04 0.36 10.77
C SER A 126 -5.07 1.09 9.43
N ARG A 127 -6.02 2.03 9.28
CA ARG A 127 -6.26 2.72 8.01
C ARG A 127 -6.45 4.22 8.23
N ILE A 128 -5.77 5.00 7.40
CA ILE A 128 -6.10 6.41 7.16
C ILE A 128 -6.63 6.55 5.73
N THR A 129 -7.57 7.48 5.54
CA THR A 129 -8.14 7.76 4.22
C THR A 129 -7.88 9.21 3.85
N ALA A 130 -7.16 9.41 2.76
CA ALA A 130 -7.05 10.71 2.12
C ALA A 130 -8.07 10.82 0.98
N THR A 131 -8.39 12.04 0.56
CA THR A 131 -9.31 12.26 -0.56
C THR A 131 -8.69 13.18 -1.60
N ALA A 132 -8.95 12.92 -2.87
CA ALA A 132 -8.59 13.83 -3.96
C ALA A 132 -9.66 13.85 -5.05
N MET A 133 -9.77 14.98 -5.73
CA MET A 133 -10.65 15.16 -6.89
C MET A 133 -9.91 15.96 -7.96
N ARG A 134 -10.33 15.80 -9.22
CA ARG A 134 -9.90 16.66 -10.32
C ARG A 134 -11.12 17.36 -10.91
N LYS A 135 -11.12 18.68 -10.79
CA LYS A 135 -12.11 19.56 -11.41
C LYS A 135 -11.76 19.78 -12.87
#